data_AF-A0A8H9D9U7-F1
#
_entry.id   AF-A0A8H9D9U7-F1
#
_cell.length_a   1.000
_cell.length_b   1.000
_cell.length_c   1.000
_cell.angle_alpha   90.00
_cell.angle_beta   90.00
_cell.angle_gamma   90.00
#
_symmetry.space_group_name_H-M   'P 1'
#
loop_
_entity.id
_entity.type
_entity.pdbx_description
1 polymer ?
#
loop_
_entity_poly.entity_id
_entity_poly.type
_entity_poly.pdbx_seq_one_letter_code
_entity_poly.pdbx_strand_id
1 'polypeptide(L)'
;MAAATDPSIRGVFRQPFKEQVDFFRKKLNLPTERYDDIRKSAHDRAFIVAGAAKADLLNDLRDAVDKAIRDGESIGKFRDRFRGIVNKHGWHGWIGEGSKKGEAWRTRVIYQTNLTQSYNAGRYQQLNDPDLVKRRPYWKYIHNDTVSHPRPLHVSWSGLVLHKDDPWWQAHFPPNGWGCRCRVTAVRPSEYKGDKAPDGWYLCEGR
;
A
#
# COMPACT_ATOMS: atom_id res chain seq x y z
N MET A 1 14.17 16.73 -38.67
CA MET A 1 15.20 16.00 -37.90
C MET A 1 14.56 15.52 -36.61
N ALA A 2 14.37 14.22 -36.44
CA ALA A 2 13.83 13.64 -35.21
C ALA A 2 14.94 13.61 -34.15
N ALA A 3 14.73 14.26 -33.01
CA ALA A 3 15.63 14.17 -31.87
C ALA A 3 15.58 12.74 -31.32
N ALA A 4 16.68 12.00 -31.45
CA ALA A 4 16.85 10.72 -30.79
C ALA A 4 16.76 10.94 -29.27
N THR A 5 15.79 10.31 -28.62
CA THR A 5 15.67 10.32 -27.17
C THR A 5 16.75 9.42 -26.59
N ASP A 6 17.63 9.99 -25.78
CA ASP A 6 18.71 9.28 -25.08
C ASP A 6 18.16 8.06 -24.31
N PRO A 7 18.66 6.83 -24.57
CA PRO A 7 18.28 5.62 -23.85
C PRO A 7 18.47 5.72 -22.33
N SER A 8 19.39 6.57 -21.86
CA SER A 8 19.66 6.80 -20.43
C SER A 8 18.46 7.44 -19.71
N ILE A 9 17.70 8.28 -20.41
CA ILE A 9 16.54 8.99 -19.85
C ILE A 9 15.34 8.06 -19.69
N ARG A 10 15.19 7.03 -20.53
CA ARG A 10 14.15 5.99 -20.37
C ARG A 10 14.31 5.19 -19.07
N GLY A 11 15.53 5.06 -18.55
CA GLY A 11 15.82 4.35 -17.31
C GLY A 11 15.42 5.10 -16.03
N VAL A 12 15.32 6.43 -16.09
CA VAL A 12 15.01 7.27 -14.91
C VAL A 12 13.51 7.29 -14.59
N PHE A 13 12.64 7.22 -15.60
CA PHE A 13 11.18 7.33 -15.42
C PHE A 13 10.48 6.04 -14.95
N ARG A 14 11.22 4.96 -14.70
CA ARG A 14 10.68 3.66 -14.28
C ARG A 14 11.53 2.95 -13.23
N GLN A 15 12.32 3.69 -12.44
CA GLN A 15 12.99 3.03 -11.33
C GLN A 15 11.95 2.62 -10.28
N PRO A 16 11.90 1.33 -9.89
CA PRO A 16 11.02 0.88 -8.83
C PRO A 16 11.37 1.62 -7.55
N PHE A 17 10.34 1.96 -6.78
CA PHE A 17 10.54 2.47 -5.43
C PHE A 17 11.16 1.37 -4.57
N LYS A 18 12.47 1.45 -4.36
CA LYS A 18 13.28 0.36 -3.79
C LYS A 18 12.76 -0.09 -2.43
N GLU A 19 12.45 0.85 -1.55
CA GLU A 19 11.97 0.58 -0.20
C GLU A 19 10.62 -0.13 -0.22
N GLN A 20 9.76 0.18 -1.19
CA GLN A 20 8.52 -0.57 -1.42
C GLN A 20 8.79 -2.00 -1.88
N VAL A 21 9.67 -2.19 -2.88
CA VAL A 21 10.03 -3.53 -3.38
C VAL A 21 10.65 -4.38 -2.27
N ASP A 22 11.62 -3.82 -1.54
CA ASP A 22 12.31 -4.51 -0.45
C ASP A 22 11.34 -4.87 0.68
N PHE A 23 10.42 -3.96 1.03
CA PHE A 23 9.39 -4.26 2.03
C PHE A 23 8.49 -5.39 1.57
N PHE A 24 7.99 -5.35 0.33
CA PHE A 24 7.09 -6.38 -0.20
C PHE A 24 7.77 -7.76 -0.22
N ARG A 25 9.03 -7.84 -0.66
CA ARG A 25 9.78 -9.10 -0.78
C ARG A 25 10.12 -9.75 0.56
N LYS A 26 10.18 -8.98 1.65
CA LYS A 26 10.38 -9.50 3.02
C LYS A 26 9.15 -10.20 3.59
N LYS A 27 7.96 -10.04 2.96
CA LYS A 27 6.76 -10.72 3.43
C LYS A 27 6.88 -12.24 3.27
N LEU A 28 6.36 -12.99 4.23
CA LEU A 28 6.25 -14.45 4.19
C LEU A 28 4.91 -14.86 3.59
N ASN A 29 4.88 -15.93 2.82
CA ASN A 29 3.61 -16.45 2.31
C ASN A 29 2.89 -17.20 3.42
N LEU A 30 1.69 -16.73 3.75
CA LEU A 30 0.86 -17.35 4.77
C LEU A 30 -0.50 -17.73 4.16
N PRO A 31 -0.76 -19.03 3.95
CA PRO A 31 -2.07 -19.50 3.49
C PRO A 31 -3.17 -19.14 4.50
N THR A 32 -4.27 -18.57 4.03
CA THR A 32 -5.48 -18.34 4.86
C THR A 32 -6.74 -18.56 4.04
N GLU A 33 -7.84 -18.88 4.73
CA GLU A 33 -9.15 -19.01 4.11
C GLU A 33 -9.82 -17.64 4.00
N ARG A 34 -9.66 -16.82 5.04
CA ARG A 34 -10.21 -15.47 5.12
C ARG A 34 -9.12 -14.44 5.38
N TYR A 35 -9.45 -13.17 5.10
CA TYR A 35 -8.51 -12.07 5.32
C TYR A 35 -8.34 -11.75 6.82
N ASP A 36 -9.40 -11.92 7.61
CA ASP A 36 -9.46 -11.67 9.05
C ASP A 36 -8.88 -12.80 9.92
N ASP A 37 -8.33 -13.86 9.30
CA ASP A 37 -7.67 -14.96 10.00
C ASP A 37 -6.39 -14.52 10.75
N ILE A 38 -5.86 -13.32 10.45
CA ILE A 38 -4.67 -12.78 11.12
C ILE A 38 -4.88 -11.35 11.63
N ARG A 39 -4.14 -10.99 12.69
CA ARG A 39 -4.14 -9.63 13.24
C ARG A 39 -3.57 -8.62 12.24
N LYS A 40 -4.00 -7.36 12.33
CA LYS A 40 -3.56 -6.25 11.45
C LYS A 40 -2.04 -6.18 11.26
N SER A 41 -1.27 -6.32 12.33
CA SER A 41 0.21 -6.28 12.31
C SER A 41 0.85 -7.48 11.63
N ALA A 42 0.17 -8.61 11.53
CA ALA A 42 0.66 -9.77 10.79
C ALA A 42 0.57 -9.55 9.27
N HIS A 43 -0.32 -8.67 8.77
CA HIS A 43 -0.35 -8.31 7.35
C HIS A 43 0.89 -7.52 6.91
N ASP A 44 1.61 -6.90 7.85
CA ASP A 44 2.89 -6.23 7.54
C ASP A 44 4.01 -7.24 7.26
N ARG A 45 3.90 -8.44 7.83
CA ARG A 45 4.92 -9.50 7.73
C ARG A 45 4.53 -10.64 6.80
N ALA A 46 3.24 -10.76 6.45
CA ALA A 46 2.71 -11.84 5.63
C ALA A 46 2.05 -11.35 4.33
N PHE A 47 2.27 -12.09 3.25
CA PHE A 47 1.50 -12.02 2.02
C PHE A 47 0.40 -13.09 2.07
N ILE A 48 -0.83 -12.64 1.86
CA ILE A 48 -2.03 -13.45 2.04
C ILE A 48 -2.99 -13.15 0.89
N VAL A 49 -3.60 -14.21 0.35
CA VAL A 49 -4.75 -14.13 -0.54
C VAL A 49 -5.79 -15.11 -0.03
N ALA A 50 -6.89 -14.58 0.54
CA ALA A 50 -7.96 -15.41 1.10
C ALA A 50 -8.46 -16.49 0.11
N GLY A 51 -8.51 -17.74 0.56
CA GLY A 51 -8.92 -18.90 -0.24
C GLY A 51 -7.84 -19.44 -1.19
N ALA A 52 -6.64 -18.85 -1.22
CA ALA A 52 -5.48 -19.37 -1.96
C ALA A 52 -4.61 -20.24 -1.03
N ALA A 53 -5.14 -21.37 -0.58
CA ALA A 53 -4.49 -22.22 0.42
C ALA A 53 -3.27 -23.00 -0.11
N LYS A 54 -3.21 -23.28 -1.42
CA LYS A 54 -2.08 -23.99 -2.04
C LYS A 54 -0.84 -23.09 -2.11
N ALA A 55 0.29 -23.59 -1.62
CA ALA A 55 1.56 -22.83 -1.56
C ALA A 55 2.00 -22.30 -2.93
N ASP A 56 1.96 -23.13 -3.98
CA ASP A 56 2.38 -22.72 -5.33
C ASP A 56 1.47 -21.66 -5.95
N LEU A 57 0.17 -21.74 -5.70
CA LEU A 57 -0.79 -20.71 -6.10
C LEU A 57 -0.47 -19.38 -5.39
N LEU A 58 -0.24 -19.42 -4.08
CA LEU A 58 0.08 -18.23 -3.29
C LEU A 58 1.43 -17.62 -3.71
N ASN A 59 2.42 -18.45 -4.05
CA ASN A 59 3.71 -18.04 -4.60
C ASN A 59 3.53 -17.30 -5.94
N ASP A 60 2.82 -17.91 -6.91
CA ASP A 60 2.59 -17.28 -8.22
C ASP A 60 1.80 -15.96 -8.10
N LEU A 61 0.82 -15.90 -7.18
CA LEU A 61 0.06 -14.67 -6.91
C LEU A 61 0.95 -13.59 -6.29
N ARG A 62 1.86 -13.95 -5.38
CA ARG A 62 2.86 -13.03 -4.83
C ARG A 62 3.77 -12.49 -5.93
N ASP A 63 4.27 -13.36 -6.79
CA ASP A 63 5.15 -12.98 -7.89
C ASP A 63 4.44 -12.06 -8.89
N ALA A 64 3.16 -12.27 -9.13
CA ALA A 64 2.33 -11.37 -9.93
C ALA A 64 2.25 -9.96 -9.32
N VAL A 65 2.20 -9.85 -7.99
CA VAL A 65 2.21 -8.57 -7.28
C VAL A 65 3.61 -7.96 -7.23
N ASP A 66 4.66 -8.75 -6.98
CA ASP A 66 6.06 -8.29 -7.04
C ASP A 66 6.36 -7.65 -8.39
N LYS A 67 5.94 -8.32 -9.48
CA LYS A 67 6.10 -7.82 -10.84
C LYS A 67 5.33 -6.53 -11.06
N ALA A 68 4.09 -6.43 -10.54
CA ALA A 68 3.31 -5.21 -10.64
C ALA A 68 3.97 -4.02 -9.94
N ILE A 69 4.56 -4.26 -8.76
CA ILE A 69 5.30 -3.24 -8.00
C ILE A 69 6.60 -2.86 -8.73
N ARG A 70 7.41 -3.84 -9.10
CA ARG A 70 8.74 -3.64 -9.68
C ARG A 70 8.70 -2.97 -11.05
N ASP A 71 7.76 -3.37 -11.90
CA ASP A 71 7.69 -2.92 -13.29
C ASP A 71 6.67 -1.79 -13.49
N GLY A 72 5.95 -1.38 -12.42
CA GLY A 72 4.89 -0.39 -12.49
C GLY A 72 3.73 -0.81 -13.41
N GLU A 73 3.36 -2.09 -13.38
CA GLU A 73 2.34 -2.62 -14.30
C GLU A 73 0.95 -2.09 -13.97
N SER A 74 0.10 -1.95 -15.00
CA SER A 74 -1.31 -1.58 -14.78
C SER A 74 -2.13 -2.74 -14.21
N ILE A 75 -3.28 -2.40 -13.61
CA ILE A 75 -4.27 -3.39 -13.15
C ILE A 75 -4.73 -4.33 -14.27
N GLY A 76 -4.72 -3.88 -15.53
CA GLY A 76 -5.07 -4.71 -16.69
C GLY A 76 -4.09 -5.88 -16.86
N LYS A 77 -2.79 -5.58 -16.89
CA LYS A 77 -1.73 -6.61 -16.97
C LYS A 77 -1.74 -7.55 -15.78
N PHE A 78 -1.97 -7.02 -14.59
CA PHE A 78 -2.13 -7.85 -13.39
C PHE A 78 -3.32 -8.81 -13.52
N ARG A 79 -4.47 -8.35 -14.04
CA ARG A 79 -5.65 -9.19 -14.28
C ARG A 79 -5.39 -10.29 -15.29
N ASP A 80 -4.69 -9.99 -16.38
CA ASP A 80 -4.31 -10.99 -17.38
C ASP A 80 -3.47 -12.11 -16.73
N ARG A 81 -2.47 -11.73 -15.93
CA ARG A 81 -1.64 -12.69 -15.22
C ARG A 81 -2.40 -13.49 -14.16
N PHE A 82 -3.28 -12.82 -13.40
CA PHE A 82 -4.12 -13.46 -12.41
C PHE A 82 -4.96 -14.57 -13.05
N ARG A 83 -5.60 -14.31 -14.20
CA ARG A 83 -6.35 -15.34 -14.95
C ARG A 83 -5.45 -16.51 -15.37
N GLY A 84 -4.24 -16.23 -15.85
CA GLY A 84 -3.28 -17.27 -16.19
C GLY A 84 -2.91 -18.15 -15.00
N ILE A 85 -2.71 -17.55 -13.82
CA ILE A 85 -2.39 -18.26 -12.57
C ILE A 85 -3.58 -19.11 -12.11
N VAL A 86 -4.80 -18.54 -12.10
CA VAL A 86 -6.01 -19.27 -11.72
C VAL A 86 -6.20 -20.51 -12.59
N ASN A 87 -6.03 -20.37 -13.91
CA ASN A 87 -6.13 -21.47 -14.87
C ASN A 87 -5.02 -22.51 -14.66
N LYS A 88 -3.77 -22.07 -14.47
CA LYS A 88 -2.61 -22.96 -14.22
C LYS A 88 -2.83 -23.86 -13.01
N HIS A 89 -3.43 -23.33 -11.95
CA HIS A 89 -3.61 -24.04 -10.67
C HIS A 89 -4.96 -24.75 -10.53
N GLY A 90 -5.87 -24.60 -11.52
CA GLY A 90 -7.25 -25.08 -11.41
C GLY A 90 -7.95 -24.54 -10.17
N TRP A 91 -7.75 -23.25 -9.86
CA TRP A 91 -8.26 -22.65 -8.63
C TRP A 91 -9.72 -22.23 -8.79
N HIS A 92 -10.62 -22.92 -8.11
CA HIS A 92 -12.07 -22.69 -8.13
C HIS A 92 -12.62 -22.38 -6.74
N GLY A 93 -13.86 -21.91 -6.67
CA GLY A 93 -14.58 -21.55 -5.45
C GLY A 93 -14.16 -20.21 -4.84
N TRP A 94 -13.35 -19.41 -5.52
CA TRP A 94 -12.86 -18.15 -4.99
C TRP A 94 -13.89 -17.01 -5.15
N ILE A 95 -13.90 -16.08 -4.20
CA ILE A 95 -14.89 -15.00 -4.16
C ILE A 95 -14.79 -14.11 -5.41
N GLY A 96 -15.87 -14.10 -6.19
CA GLY A 96 -15.97 -13.32 -7.42
C GLY A 96 -15.76 -14.13 -8.70
N GLU A 97 -15.48 -15.43 -8.60
CA GLU A 97 -15.43 -16.34 -9.75
C GLU A 97 -16.74 -16.32 -10.54
N GLY A 98 -16.67 -16.58 -11.86
CA GLY A 98 -17.84 -16.71 -12.72
C GLY A 98 -18.50 -15.39 -13.12
N SER A 99 -18.03 -14.23 -12.62
CA SER A 99 -18.57 -12.93 -13.04
C SER A 99 -17.47 -11.90 -13.34
N LYS A 100 -17.66 -11.13 -14.42
CA LYS A 100 -16.74 -10.02 -14.78
C LYS A 100 -16.59 -9.00 -13.65
N LYS A 101 -17.68 -8.70 -12.93
CA LYS A 101 -17.68 -7.76 -11.80
C LYS A 101 -16.92 -8.32 -10.59
N GLY A 102 -17.14 -9.60 -10.26
CA GLY A 102 -16.47 -10.28 -9.15
C GLY A 102 -14.98 -10.41 -9.37
N GLU A 103 -14.54 -10.87 -10.54
CA GLU A 103 -13.12 -10.94 -10.89
C GLU A 103 -12.47 -9.54 -10.87
N ALA A 104 -13.15 -8.54 -11.44
CA ALA A 104 -12.67 -7.16 -11.44
C ALA A 104 -12.51 -6.59 -10.03
N TRP A 105 -13.42 -6.92 -9.12
CA TRP A 105 -13.32 -6.57 -7.70
C TRP A 105 -12.17 -7.31 -7.01
N ARG A 106 -12.09 -8.64 -7.17
CA ARG A 106 -11.09 -9.48 -6.49
C ARG A 106 -9.67 -9.08 -6.85
N THR A 107 -9.41 -8.94 -8.15
CA THR A 107 -8.11 -8.51 -8.68
C THR A 107 -7.77 -7.09 -8.24
N ARG A 108 -8.74 -6.17 -8.22
CA ARG A 108 -8.54 -4.80 -7.72
C ARG A 108 -8.14 -4.81 -6.25
N VAL A 109 -8.80 -5.61 -5.42
CA VAL A 109 -8.50 -5.73 -3.98
C VAL A 109 -7.06 -6.24 -3.78
N ILE A 110 -6.70 -7.37 -4.39
CA ILE A 110 -5.36 -7.95 -4.24
C ILE A 110 -4.29 -6.96 -4.69
N TYR A 111 -4.48 -6.36 -5.87
CA TYR A 111 -3.55 -5.39 -6.43
C TYR A 111 -3.43 -4.13 -5.57
N GLN A 112 -4.54 -3.42 -5.32
CA GLN A 112 -4.50 -2.12 -4.66
C GLN A 112 -4.05 -2.23 -3.20
N THR A 113 -4.49 -3.26 -2.48
CA THR A 113 -4.11 -3.44 -1.08
C THR A 113 -2.61 -3.68 -0.95
N ASN A 114 -2.05 -4.60 -1.74
CA ASN A 114 -0.62 -4.91 -1.67
C ASN A 114 0.25 -3.73 -2.15
N LEU A 115 -0.12 -3.06 -3.23
CA LEU A 115 0.61 -1.89 -3.71
C LEU A 115 0.58 -0.75 -2.69
N THR A 116 -0.58 -0.44 -2.13
CA THR A 116 -0.73 0.67 -1.17
C THR A 116 -0.01 0.38 0.14
N GLN A 117 -0.13 -0.85 0.67
CA GLN A 117 0.57 -1.23 1.91
C GLN A 117 2.08 -1.18 1.73
N SER A 118 2.61 -1.83 0.69
CA SER A 118 4.06 -1.84 0.44
C SER A 118 4.61 -0.44 0.15
N TYR A 119 3.88 0.38 -0.60
CA TYR A 119 4.26 1.76 -0.88
C TYR A 119 4.38 2.57 0.40
N ASN A 120 3.35 2.55 1.26
CA ASN A 120 3.38 3.33 2.49
C ASN A 120 4.42 2.83 3.48
N ALA A 121 4.67 1.53 3.55
CA ALA A 121 5.76 1.00 4.38
C ALA A 121 7.14 1.45 3.89
N GLY A 122 7.36 1.47 2.57
CA GLY A 122 8.56 2.07 1.99
C GLY A 122 8.65 3.58 2.30
N ARG A 123 7.53 4.31 2.21
CA ARG A 123 7.48 5.73 2.57
C ARG A 123 7.78 5.96 4.05
N TYR A 124 7.29 5.11 4.93
CA TYR A 124 7.59 5.17 6.36
C TYR A 124 9.10 5.03 6.61
N GLN A 125 9.77 4.10 5.91
CA GLN A 125 11.22 3.97 6.00
C GLN A 125 11.93 5.25 5.55
N GLN A 126 11.56 5.80 4.39
CA GLN A 126 12.15 7.06 3.90
C GLN A 126 11.89 8.25 4.84
N LEU A 127 10.70 8.33 5.44
CA LEU A 127 10.35 9.39 6.37
C LEU A 127 11.13 9.33 7.70
N ASN A 128 11.73 8.17 8.00
CA ASN A 128 12.59 7.94 9.16
C ASN A 128 14.09 7.97 8.82
N ASP A 129 14.46 8.31 7.58
CA ASP A 129 15.86 8.55 7.23
C ASP A 129 16.47 9.63 8.15
N PRO A 130 17.62 9.36 8.82
CA PRO A 130 18.19 10.29 9.81
C PRO A 130 18.45 11.71 9.26
N ASP A 131 18.91 11.82 8.01
CA ASP A 131 19.21 13.10 7.39
C ASP A 131 17.94 13.86 7.00
N LEU A 132 16.88 13.14 6.62
CA LEU A 132 15.56 13.74 6.42
C LEU A 132 14.98 14.22 7.74
N VAL A 133 14.98 13.38 8.78
CA VAL A 133 14.46 13.69 10.11
C VAL A 133 15.12 14.93 10.69
N LYS A 134 16.46 15.04 10.58
CA LYS A 134 17.20 16.21 11.06
C LYS A 134 16.71 17.53 10.43
N ARG A 135 16.29 17.50 9.16
CA ARG A 135 15.87 18.69 8.40
C ARG A 135 14.36 18.92 8.43
N ARG A 136 13.58 17.86 8.60
CA ARG A 136 12.12 17.82 8.48
C ARG A 136 11.52 16.88 9.54
N PRO A 137 11.61 17.23 10.83
CA PRO A 137 11.19 16.36 11.93
C PRO A 137 9.67 16.26 12.09
N TYR A 138 8.91 17.01 11.28
CA TYR A 138 7.46 17.01 11.30
C TYR A 138 6.88 16.28 10.09
N TRP A 139 5.75 15.65 10.28
CA TRP A 139 4.99 14.95 9.27
C TRP A 139 3.65 15.64 9.06
N LYS A 140 3.23 15.73 7.80
CA LYS A 140 1.93 16.26 7.38
C LYS A 140 1.06 15.16 6.80
N TYR A 141 -0.15 15.00 7.34
CA TYR A 141 -1.15 14.09 6.81
C TYR A 141 -1.83 14.71 5.59
N ILE A 142 -2.02 13.93 4.51
CA ILE A 142 -2.61 14.40 3.26
C ILE A 142 -3.68 13.41 2.81
N HIS A 143 -4.93 13.87 2.77
CA HIS A 143 -6.02 13.16 2.10
C HIS A 143 -5.83 13.17 0.58
N ASN A 144 -6.35 12.15 -0.11
CA ASN A 144 -6.34 12.08 -1.56
C ASN A 144 -7.73 12.41 -2.09
N ASP A 145 -7.86 13.58 -2.69
CA ASP A 145 -9.13 14.14 -3.16
C ASP A 145 -9.77 13.34 -4.31
N THR A 146 -9.06 12.35 -4.89
CA THR A 146 -9.64 11.43 -5.90
C THR A 146 -10.51 10.32 -5.30
N VAL A 147 -10.60 10.23 -3.97
CA VAL A 147 -11.45 9.24 -3.29
C VAL A 147 -12.91 9.72 -3.34
N SER A 148 -13.76 9.04 -4.12
CA SER A 148 -15.16 9.43 -4.32
C SER A 148 -16.04 9.37 -3.06
N HIS A 149 -15.70 8.50 -2.10
CA HIS A 149 -16.43 8.35 -0.84
C HIS A 149 -15.43 8.38 0.33
N PRO A 150 -14.89 9.56 0.66
CA PRO A 150 -13.85 9.66 1.67
C PRO A 150 -14.45 9.52 3.07
N ARG A 151 -13.72 8.84 3.97
CA ARG A 151 -14.08 8.81 5.40
C ARG A 151 -13.92 10.24 5.96
N PRO A 152 -14.94 10.84 6.61
CA PRO A 152 -14.88 12.23 7.08
C PRO A 152 -13.64 12.52 7.94
N LEU A 153 -13.27 11.59 8.83
CA LEU A 153 -12.08 11.71 9.66
C LEU A 153 -10.79 11.85 8.84
N HIS A 154 -10.64 11.12 7.73
CA HIS A 154 -9.45 11.24 6.90
C HIS A 154 -9.36 12.60 6.21
N VAL A 155 -10.51 13.19 5.89
CA VAL A 155 -10.60 14.55 5.32
C VAL A 155 -10.25 15.57 6.40
N SER A 156 -10.81 15.43 7.60
CA SER A 156 -10.55 16.36 8.72
C SER A 156 -9.10 16.34 9.20
N TRP A 157 -8.39 15.23 9.04
CA TRP A 157 -6.94 15.16 9.34
C TRP A 157 -6.07 15.71 8.22
N SER A 158 -6.61 15.96 7.02
CA SER A 158 -5.82 16.50 5.92
C SER A 158 -5.26 17.88 6.29
N GLY A 159 -3.95 18.01 6.24
CA GLY A 159 -3.26 19.23 6.64
C GLY A 159 -2.66 19.19 8.03
N LEU A 160 -3.07 18.26 8.90
CA LEU A 160 -2.53 18.09 10.25
C LEU A 160 -1.02 17.87 10.21
N VAL A 161 -0.26 18.70 10.95
CA VAL A 161 1.20 18.61 11.06
C VAL A 161 1.60 18.26 12.49
N LEU A 162 2.18 17.08 12.70
CA LEU A 162 2.66 16.65 14.01
C LEU A 162 4.15 16.31 13.95
N HIS A 163 4.83 16.34 15.10
CA HIS A 163 6.18 15.79 15.18
C HIS A 163 6.15 14.31 14.80
N LYS A 164 7.21 13.79 14.17
CA LYS A 164 7.23 12.38 13.70
C LYS A 164 7.02 11.35 14.83
N ASP A 165 7.42 11.71 16.05
CA ASP A 165 7.31 10.86 17.24
C ASP A 165 5.99 11.02 18.00
N ASP A 166 5.07 11.84 17.48
CA ASP A 166 3.74 11.94 18.07
C ASP A 166 3.04 10.56 18.02
N PRO A 167 2.53 10.06 19.15
CA PRO A 167 1.93 8.73 19.24
C PRO A 167 0.72 8.56 18.31
N TRP A 168 0.08 9.65 17.87
CA TRP A 168 -1.01 9.61 16.88
C TRP A 168 -0.63 8.85 15.61
N TRP A 169 0.63 8.95 15.17
CA TRP A 169 1.12 8.26 13.97
C TRP A 169 1.11 6.74 14.08
N GLN A 170 1.23 6.17 15.28
CA GLN A 170 1.21 4.72 15.46
C GLN A 170 -0.12 4.12 15.02
N ALA A 171 -1.23 4.79 15.34
CA ALA A 171 -2.57 4.38 14.94
C ALA A 171 -3.00 4.89 13.56
N HIS A 172 -2.47 6.05 13.13
CA HIS A 172 -3.03 6.80 12.00
C HIS A 172 -2.10 6.94 10.78
N PHE A 173 -0.88 6.39 10.81
CA PHE A 173 -0.04 6.37 9.61
C PHE A 173 -0.72 5.54 8.49
N PRO A 174 -0.83 6.07 7.25
CA PRO A 174 -1.46 5.36 6.15
C PRO A 174 -0.76 4.04 5.78
N PRO A 175 -1.48 3.01 5.28
CA PRO A 175 -2.93 2.94 5.16
C PRO A 175 -3.59 2.61 6.50
N ASN A 176 -4.27 3.59 7.07
CA ASN A 176 -5.01 3.53 8.33
C ASN A 176 -6.48 3.10 8.12
N GLY A 177 -6.70 2.18 7.17
CA GLY A 177 -8.02 1.60 6.89
C GLY A 177 -8.15 1.05 5.47
N TRP A 178 -9.13 0.16 5.24
CA TRP A 178 -9.36 -0.42 3.93
C TRP A 178 -9.60 0.65 2.87
N GLY A 179 -8.98 0.48 1.70
CA GLY A 179 -9.07 1.42 0.58
C GLY A 179 -8.49 2.81 0.83
N CYS A 180 -7.74 3.02 1.93
CA CYS A 180 -7.11 4.30 2.22
C CYS A 180 -6.12 4.68 1.10
N ARG A 181 -6.21 5.91 0.59
CA ARG A 181 -5.25 6.49 -0.37
C ARG A 181 -4.53 7.73 0.17
N CYS A 182 -4.63 7.96 1.48
CA CYS A 182 -3.95 9.07 2.14
C CYS A 182 -2.44 8.82 2.16
N ARG A 183 -1.67 9.89 2.32
CA ARG A 183 -0.20 9.83 2.38
C ARG A 183 0.33 10.75 3.48
N VAL A 184 1.59 10.56 3.82
CA VAL A 184 2.34 11.41 4.74
C VAL A 184 3.56 11.98 4.02
N THR A 185 3.86 13.24 4.28
CA THR A 185 5.09 13.90 3.80
C THR A 185 5.83 14.56 4.95
N ALA A 186 7.16 14.58 4.87
CA ALA A 186 7.99 15.31 5.82
C ALA A 186 7.97 16.82 5.49
N VAL A 187 7.80 17.67 6.49
CA VAL A 187 7.70 19.12 6.36
C VAL A 187 8.75 19.83 7.22
N ARG A 188 9.10 21.05 6.85
CA ARG A 188 10.10 21.84 7.60
C ARG A 188 9.51 22.30 8.93
N PRO A 189 10.34 22.61 9.95
CA PRO A 189 9.87 23.20 11.20
C PRO A 189 9.00 24.46 11.03
N SER A 190 9.28 25.27 10.01
CA SER A 190 8.49 26.47 9.68
C SER A 190 7.05 26.18 9.24
N GLU A 191 6.74 24.94 8.86
CA GLU A 191 5.38 24.52 8.48
C GLU A 191 4.57 24.03 9.68
N TYR A 192 5.21 23.76 10.82
CA TYR A 192 4.52 23.38 12.05
C TYR A 192 3.96 24.61 12.76
N LYS A 193 2.65 24.60 13.02
CA LYS A 193 1.91 25.73 13.61
C LYS A 193 1.49 25.49 15.07
N GLY A 194 2.07 24.49 15.73
CA GLY A 194 1.64 24.10 17.07
C GLY A 194 0.43 23.16 17.08
N ASP A 195 0.12 22.50 15.95
CA ASP A 195 -0.99 21.55 15.88
C ASP A 195 -0.81 20.43 16.92
N LYS A 196 -1.94 19.89 17.36
CA LYS A 196 -2.02 18.78 18.31
C LYS A 196 -2.85 17.65 17.71
N ALA A 197 -2.57 16.43 18.14
CA ALA A 197 -3.40 15.28 17.80
C ALA A 197 -4.87 15.55 18.21
N PRO A 198 -5.86 15.17 17.38
CA PRO A 198 -7.28 15.35 17.71
C PRO A 198 -7.66 14.69 19.04
N ASP A 199 -8.48 15.34 19.86
CA ASP A 199 -8.89 14.81 21.15
C ASP A 199 -9.55 13.42 21.03
N GLY A 200 -9.27 12.54 22.00
CA GLY A 200 -9.86 11.20 22.06
C GLY A 200 -9.39 10.23 20.98
N TRP A 201 -8.36 10.56 20.18
CA TRP A 201 -7.85 9.68 19.12
C TRP A 201 -7.44 8.27 19.60
N TYR A 202 -6.98 8.17 20.85
CA TYR A 202 -6.55 6.92 21.49
C TYR A 202 -7.71 5.97 21.82
N LEU A 203 -8.95 6.47 21.85
CA LEU A 203 -10.14 5.63 22.07
C LEU A 203 -10.50 4.77 20.84
N CYS A 204 -9.86 5.00 19.70
CA CYS A 204 -10.06 4.22 18.48
C CYS A 204 -9.19 2.94 18.39
N GLU A 205 -8.26 2.69 19.31
CA GLU A 205 -7.31 1.56 19.24
C GLU A 205 -7.90 0.18 19.59
N GLY A 206 -9.22 0.06 19.78
CA GLY A 206 -9.87 -1.15 20.32
C GLY A 206 -10.99 -1.77 19.50
N ARG A 207 -11.08 -1.54 18.18
CA ARG A 207 -12.07 -2.21 17.31
C ARG A 207 -11.47 -2.84 16.06
#